data_AF-A0A7C8UTX0-F1
#
_entry.id   AF-A0A7C8UTX0-F1
#
_cell.length_a   1.000
_cell.length_b   1.000
_cell.length_c   1.000
_cell.angle_alpha   90.00
_cell.angle_beta   90.00
_cell.angle_gamma   90.00
#
_symmetry.space_group_name_H-M   'P 1'
#
loop_
_entity.id
_entity.type
_entity.pdbx_description
1 polymer ?
#
loop_
_entity_poly.entity_id
_entity_poly.type
_entity_poly.pdbx_seq_one_letter_code
_entity_poly.pdbx_strand_id
1 'polypeptide(L)' 'MHEVYAWPFADAVKAGVGSIMCSYNQINNSYGCQNSELMNGILKNELGFQGFVVSDWQAQHGGVATALAGLDMVYSP' A
#
# COMPACT_ATOMS: atom_id res chain seq x y z
N MET A 1 8.07 -12.33 3.01
CA MET A 1 7.54 -10.95 2.97
C MET A 1 7.94 -10.19 4.23
N HIS A 2 7.59 -10.72 5.41
CA HIS A 2 7.74 -10.06 6.71
C HIS A 2 9.18 -9.76 7.17
N GLU A 3 10.10 -10.70 7.00
CA GLU A 3 11.43 -10.62 7.63
C GLU A 3 12.42 -9.68 6.92
N VAL A 4 12.15 -9.30 5.67
CA VAL A 4 13.08 -8.48 4.86
C VAL A 4 12.40 -7.23 4.32
N TYR A 5 11.30 -7.39 3.59
CA TYR A 5 10.72 -6.29 2.82
C TYR A 5 9.70 -5.47 3.60
N ALA A 6 8.91 -6.09 4.48
CA ALA A 6 7.93 -5.37 5.30
C ALA A 6 8.55 -4.73 6.55
N TRP A 7 9.67 -5.26 7.05
CA TRP A 7 10.34 -4.81 8.26
C TRP A 7 10.61 -3.29 8.32
N PRO A 8 11.24 -2.65 7.31
CA PRO A 8 11.45 -1.20 7.34
C PRO A 8 10.15 -0.39 7.30
N PHE A 9 9.07 -0.92 6.73
CA PHE A 9 7.76 -0.26 6.76
C PHE A 9 7.13 -0.35 8.15
N ALA A 10 7.32 -1.46 8.88
CA ALA A 10 6.89 -1.56 10.27
C ALA A 10 7.56 -0.49 11.14
N ASP A 11 8.87 -0.25 10.94
CA ASP A 11 9.60 0.83 11.63
C ASP A 11 9.06 2.22 11.25
N ALA A 12 8.76 2.46 9.97
CA ALA A 12 8.17 3.72 9.52
C ALA A 12 6.77 3.97 10.10
N VAL A 13 5.92 2.93 10.14
CA VAL A 13 4.60 3.00 10.77
C VAL A 13 4.72 3.28 12.26
N LYS A 14 5.62 2.58 12.96
CA LYS A 14 5.91 2.82 14.37
C LYS A 14 6.45 4.23 14.65
N ALA A 15 7.19 4.81 13.72
CA ALA A 15 7.68 6.19 13.79
C ALA A 15 6.58 7.24 13.49
N GLY A 16 5.37 6.82 13.12
CA GLY A 16 4.24 7.73 12.88
C GLY A 16 4.21 8.34 11.49
N VAL A 17 4.68 7.62 10.46
CA VAL A 17 4.59 8.09 9.07
C VAL A 17 3.13 8.39 8.67
N GLY A 18 2.92 9.50 7.97
CA GLY A 18 1.56 9.95 7.58
C GLY A 18 1.05 9.38 6.25
N SER A 19 1.96 8.98 5.36
CA SER A 19 1.61 8.45 4.04
C SER A 19 2.61 7.39 3.58
N ILE A 20 2.11 6.38 2.86
CA ILE A 20 2.92 5.35 2.22
C ILE A 20 2.52 5.26 0.76
N MET A 21 3.51 5.16 -0.13
CA MET A 21 3.29 5.03 -1.56
C MET A 21 3.29 3.54 -1.96
N CYS A 22 2.24 3.10 -2.66
CA CYS A 22 2.21 1.76 -3.26
C CYS A 22 2.99 1.73 -4.58
N SER A 23 3.67 0.62 -4.86
CA SER A 23 4.58 0.50 -6.00
C SER A 23 3.90 0.10 -7.31
N TYR A 24 4.57 0.34 -8.44
CA TYR A 24 4.14 -0.07 -9.78
C TYR A 24 4.10 -1.58 -9.98
N ASN A 25 5.03 -2.31 -9.39
CA ASN A 25 5.23 -3.71 -9.73
C ASN A 25 4.10 -4.57 -9.19
N GLN A 26 3.97 -5.76 -9.78
CA GLN A 26 3.11 -6.79 -9.23
C GLN A 26 3.86 -7.59 -8.17
N ILE A 27 3.13 -7.99 -7.14
CA ILE A 27 3.55 -8.95 -6.12
C ILE A 27 2.51 -10.06 -6.17
N ASN A 28 2.95 -11.29 -6.41
CA ASN A 28 2.06 -12.45 -6.61
C ASN A 28 0.97 -12.19 -7.68
N ASN A 29 1.35 -11.57 -8.80
CA ASN A 29 0.45 -11.19 -9.92
C ASN A 29 -0.66 -10.19 -9.57
N SER A 30 -0.51 -9.42 -8.49
CA SER A 30 -1.39 -8.29 -8.15
C SER A 30 -0.57 -7.02 -8.02
N TYR A 31 -0.97 -5.96 -8.74
CA TYR A 31 -0.30 -4.66 -8.71
C TYR A 31 -0.25 -4.10 -7.29
N GLY A 32 0.86 -3.46 -6.90
CA GLY A 32 1.04 -2.91 -5.55
C GLY A 32 -0.12 -2.03 -5.10
N CYS A 33 -0.61 -1.14 -5.97
CA CYS A 33 -1.76 -0.26 -5.71
C CYS A 33 -3.15 -0.91 -5.85
N GLN A 34 -3.21 -2.23 -6.10
CA GLN A 34 -4.43 -3.04 -6.11
C GLN A 34 -4.30 -4.29 -5.22
N ASN A 35 -3.21 -4.42 -4.47
CA ASN A 35 -2.93 -5.62 -3.69
C ASN A 35 -3.51 -5.49 -2.27
N SER A 36 -4.67 -6.12 -2.05
CA SER A 36 -5.37 -6.10 -0.77
C SER A 36 -4.63 -6.84 0.33
N GLU A 37 -3.85 -7.88 0.01
CA GLU A 37 -3.02 -8.59 0.98
C GLU A 37 -1.95 -7.65 1.55
N LEU A 38 -1.30 -6.85 0.68
CA LEU A 38 -0.28 -5.90 1.12
C LEU A 38 -0.87 -4.69 1.84
N MET A 39 -1.89 -4.03 1.27
CA MET A 39 -2.42 -2.78 1.84
C MET A 39 -3.36 -3.03 3.01
N ASN A 40 -4.39 -3.87 2.85
CA ASN A 40 -5.35 -4.13 3.92
C ASN A 40 -4.80 -5.15 4.93
N GLY A 41 -4.24 -6.26 4.45
CA GLY A 41 -3.71 -7.32 5.31
C GLY A 41 -2.50 -6.87 6.12
N ILE A 42 -1.36 -6.66 5.46
CA ILE A 42 -0.10 -6.39 6.14
C ILE A 42 -0.07 -4.95 6.66
N LEU A 43 -0.24 -3.95 5.80
CA LEU A 43 0.01 -2.56 6.18
C LEU A 43 -1.02 -2.01 7.18
N LYS A 44 -2.31 -2.09 6.86
CA LYS A 44 -3.39 -1.52 7.68
C LYS A 44 -3.72 -2.41 8.89
N ASN A 45 -3.91 -3.72 8.70
CA ASN A 45 -4.32 -4.60 9.80
C ASN A 45 -3.14 -5.07 10.67
N GLU A 46 -2.09 -5.67 10.10
CA GLU A 46 -0.99 -6.24 10.91
C GLU A 46 -0.07 -5.16 11.49
N LEU A 47 0.36 -4.19 10.67
CA LEU A 47 1.26 -3.12 11.11
C LEU A 47 0.52 -1.95 11.77
N GLY A 48 -0.81 -1.90 11.66
CA GLY A 48 -1.63 -0.89 12.32
C GLY A 48 -1.51 0.52 11.70
N PHE A 49 -1.16 0.64 10.42
CA PHE A 49 -1.00 1.94 9.76
C PHE A 49 -2.30 2.76 9.76
N GLN A 50 -2.24 3.98 10.33
CA GLN A 50 -3.38 4.90 10.46
C GLN A 50 -3.35 6.07 9.46
N GLY A 51 -2.32 6.16 8.61
CA GLY A 51 -2.22 7.17 7.57
C GLY A 51 -2.99 6.78 6.31
N PHE A 52 -2.62 7.38 5.18
CA PHE A 52 -3.23 7.10 3.88
C PHE A 52 -2.22 6.53 2.87
N VAL A 53 -2.70 5.66 2.00
CA VAL A 53 -1.92 5.08 0.90
C VAL A 53 -2.13 5.90 -0.36
N VAL A 54 -1.03 6.35 -0.96
CA VAL A 54 -1.01 7.08 -2.24
C VAL A 54 -0.46 6.19 -3.35
N SER A 55 -0.99 6.31 -4.57
CA SER A 55 -0.38 5.64 -5.72
C SER A 55 0.94 6.28 -6.10
N ASP A 56 1.90 5.47 -6.56
CA ASP A 56 2.93 6.02 -7.44
C ASP A 56 2.25 6.62 -8.70
N TRP A 57 2.97 7.46 -9.43
CA TRP A 57 2.43 8.25 -10.53
C TRP A 57 1.82 7.38 -11.62
N GLN A 58 0.49 7.42 -11.79
CA GLN A 58 -0.26 6.55 -12.72
C GLN A 58 -0.19 5.04 -12.41
N ALA A 59 0.15 4.64 -11.19
CA ALA A 59 0.18 3.22 -10.77
C ALA A 59 -1.22 2.63 -10.48
N GLN A 60 -2.29 3.41 -10.66
CA GLN A 60 -3.65 2.93 -10.50
C GLN A 60 -4.11 2.19 -11.77
N HIS A 61 -4.42 0.90 -11.65
CA HIS A 61 -4.86 0.05 -12.75
C HIS A 61 -6.36 -0.32 -12.73
N GLY A 62 -7.13 0.31 -11.84
CA GLY A 62 -8.59 0.16 -11.77
C GLY A 62 -9.23 1.14 -10.78
N GLY A 63 -10.52 1.45 -10.93
CA GLY A 63 -11.24 2.36 -10.02
C GLY A 63 -11.67 1.69 -8.72
N VAL A 64 -12.85 1.05 -8.73
CA VAL A 64 -13.44 0.40 -7.55
C VAL A 64 -12.51 -0.65 -6.94
N ALA A 65 -11.81 -1.43 -7.77
CA ALA A 65 -10.93 -2.49 -7.29
C ALA A 65 -9.74 -1.99 -6.46
N THR A 66 -9.14 -0.84 -6.82
CA THR A 66 -8.01 -0.27 -6.06
C THR A 66 -8.47 0.37 -4.76
N ALA A 67 -9.62 1.07 -4.79
CA ALA A 67 -10.24 1.63 -3.60
C ALA A 67 -10.59 0.54 -2.57
N LEU A 68 -11.22 -0.55 -3.00
CA LEU A 68 -11.54 -1.69 -2.11
C LEU A 68 -10.29 -2.43 -1.62
N ALA A 69 -9.20 -2.42 -2.40
CA ALA A 69 -7.93 -3.01 -2.01
C ALA A 69 -7.16 -2.18 -0.96
N GLY A 70 -7.57 -0.94 -0.69
CA GLY A 70 -6.99 -0.11 0.36
C GLY A 70 -6.25 1.13 -0.13
N LEU A 71 -6.35 1.50 -1.41
CA LEU A 71 -5.82 2.75 -1.92
C LEU A 71 -6.70 3.94 -1.47
N ASP A 72 -6.08 4.99 -0.91
CA ASP A 72 -6.80 6.14 -0.36
C ASP A 72 -6.66 7.39 -1.25
N MET A 73 -5.53 7.53 -1.95
CA MET A 73 -5.25 8.66 -2.84
C MET A 73 -4.66 8.19 -4.17
N VAL A 74 -5.23 8.68 -5.27
CA VAL A 74 -4.69 8.49 -6.62
C VAL A 74 -3.81 9.68 -6.95
N TYR A 75 -2.58 9.40 -7.36
CA TYR A 75 -1.68 10.39 -7.92
C TYR A 75 -1.57 10.18 -9.44
N SER A 76 -2.45 10.86 -10.16
CA SER A 76 -2.51 10.93 -11.62
C SER A 76 -2.89 12.37 -12.03
N PRO A 77 -2.67 12.79 -13.28
CA PRO A 77 -3.28 14.01 -13.79
C PRO A 77 -4.81 13.95 -13.75
#